data_AF-A0AAN4Z8Q0-F1
#
_entry.id   AF-A0AAN4Z8Q0-F1
#
_cell.length_a   1.000
_cell.length_b   1.000
_cell.length_c   1.000
_cell.angle_alpha   90.00
_cell.angle_beta   90.00
_cell.angle_gamma   90.00
#
_symmetry.space_group_name_H-M   'P 1'
#
loop_
_entity.id
_entity.type
_entity.pdbx_description
1 polymer ?
#
loop_
_entity_poly.entity_id
_entity_poly.type
_entity_poly.pdbx_seq_one_letter_code
_entity_poly.pdbx_strand_id
1 'polypeptide(L)'
;FKIGAHIDHIENLDEQAESVDVHGAVHFKWTNPHYSWNTSIYRIDRISRFVGDFYPWQPWTPRPQFRHAVHLGIKGFQNSREFETFQNEEASQLTIDSNGSIALSVPFSLRVPCNFRFLSFPHDEHICTLRMQTEYALKSVVFERDDSIVDV
;
A
#
# COMPACT_ATOMS: atom_id res chain seq x y z
N PHE A 1 10.21 -1.13 -11.26
CA PHE A 1 8.93 -1.34 -10.58
C PHE A 1 8.59 -0.03 -9.90
N LYS A 2 7.43 0.55 -10.20
CA LYS A 2 7.10 1.89 -9.71
C LYS A 2 6.28 1.79 -8.42
N ILE A 3 6.60 2.64 -7.45
CA ILE A 3 5.87 2.75 -6.19
C ILE A 3 5.45 4.20 -5.99
N GLY A 4 4.20 4.40 -5.63
CA GLY A 4 3.76 5.61 -4.95
C GLY A 4 2.99 5.25 -3.69
N ALA A 5 2.91 6.18 -2.76
CA ALA A 5 1.93 6.13 -1.68
C ALA A 5 1.07 7.37 -1.77
N HIS A 6 -0.16 7.27 -1.31
CA HIS A 6 -0.99 8.44 -1.03
C HIS A 6 -1.56 8.34 0.37
N ILE A 7 -1.60 9.46 1.07
CA ILE A 7 -2.30 9.64 2.33
C ILE A 7 -3.71 10.15 2.02
N ASP A 8 -4.72 9.46 2.54
CA ASP A 8 -6.12 9.87 2.43
C ASP A 8 -6.47 10.87 3.53
N HIS A 9 -6.21 10.49 4.78
CA HIS A 9 -6.37 11.38 5.91
C HIS A 9 -5.43 11.01 7.06
N ILE A 10 -5.22 12.01 7.92
CA ILE A 10 -4.47 11.92 9.16
C ILE A 10 -5.44 12.23 10.29
N GLU A 11 -5.49 11.39 11.30
CA GLU A 11 -6.35 11.58 12.47
C GLU A 11 -5.63 11.22 13.77
N ASN A 12 -6.30 11.52 14.88
CA ASN A 12 -5.89 11.12 16.22
C ASN A 12 -4.39 11.38 16.51
N LEU A 13 -4.00 12.66 16.42
CA LEU A 13 -2.71 13.13 16.90
C LEU A 13 -2.72 13.03 18.42
N ASP A 14 -1.89 12.14 18.98
CA ASP A 14 -1.79 11.87 20.41
C ASP A 14 -0.45 12.40 20.93
N GLU A 15 -0.48 13.59 21.54
CA GLU A 15 0.73 14.24 22.06
C GLU A 15 1.38 13.46 23.20
N GLN A 16 0.60 12.68 23.97
CA GLN A 16 1.12 11.93 25.11
C GLN A 16 1.82 10.65 24.66
N ALA A 17 1.23 9.96 23.67
CA ALA A 17 1.83 8.77 23.07
C ALA A 17 2.86 9.08 21.97
N GLU A 18 3.02 10.35 21.59
CA GLU A 18 3.88 10.81 20.51
C GLU A 18 3.61 10.03 19.21
N SER A 19 2.35 10.03 18.78
CA SER A 19 1.92 9.26 17.62
C SER A 19 0.79 9.92 16.84
N VAL A 20 0.62 9.46 15.61
CA VAL A 20 -0.44 9.91 14.73
C VAL A 20 -1.02 8.71 13.97
N ASP A 21 -2.33 8.69 13.78
CA ASP A 21 -3.01 7.68 12.99
C ASP A 21 -3.10 8.18 11.53
N VAL A 22 -2.63 7.36 10.59
CA VAL A 22 -2.49 7.70 9.16
C VAL A 22 -3.18 6.62 8.34
N HIS A 23 -4.02 7.06 7.41
CA HIS A 23 -4.78 6.21 6.51
C HIS A 23 -4.44 6.54 5.06
N GLY A 24 -4.37 5.53 4.21
CA GLY A 24 -4.04 5.72 2.80
C GLY A 24 -3.86 4.41 2.06
N ALA A 25 -3.15 4.46 0.94
CA ALA A 25 -2.72 3.24 0.24
C ALA A 25 -1.36 3.38 -0.40
N VAL A 26 -0.65 2.25 -0.47
CA VAL A 26 0.54 2.09 -1.29
C VAL A 26 0.13 1.51 -2.63
N HIS A 27 0.65 2.09 -3.68
CA HIS A 27 0.41 1.72 -5.05
C HIS A 27 1.68 1.17 -5.69
N PHE A 28 1.51 0.11 -6.44
CA PHE A 28 2.59 -0.61 -7.10
C PHE A 28 2.24 -0.77 -8.57
N LYS A 29 3.17 -0.45 -9.47
CA LYS A 29 3.00 -0.65 -10.92
C LYS A 29 4.17 -1.40 -11.54
N TRP A 30 3.83 -2.40 -12.34
CA TRP A 30 4.79 -3.19 -13.11
C TRP A 30 4.17 -3.74 -14.38
N THR A 31 4.97 -4.44 -15.18
CA THR A 31 4.48 -5.10 -16.39
C THR A 31 4.87 -6.56 -16.33
N ASN A 32 3.93 -7.44 -16.67
CA ASN A 32 4.17 -8.86 -16.84
C ASN A 32 3.53 -9.34 -18.15
N PRO A 33 4.33 -9.61 -19.20
CA PRO A 33 3.83 -10.06 -20.50
C PRO A 33 3.00 -11.35 -20.46
N HIS A 34 3.20 -12.20 -19.45
CA HIS A 34 2.40 -13.43 -19.28
C HIS A 34 0.92 -13.16 -18.99
N TYR A 35 0.58 -11.95 -18.55
CA TYR A 35 -0.79 -11.51 -18.30
C TYR A 35 -1.31 -10.57 -19.40
N SER A 36 -0.73 -10.62 -20.60
CA SER A 36 -1.23 -9.88 -21.76
C SER A 36 -2.21 -10.72 -22.59
N TRP A 37 -3.19 -10.07 -23.22
CA TRP A 37 -4.15 -10.73 -24.10
C TRP A 37 -4.58 -9.84 -25.27
N ASN A 38 -5.10 -10.48 -26.33
CA ASN A 38 -5.58 -9.76 -27.51
C ASN A 38 -7.02 -9.27 -27.31
N THR A 39 -7.18 -7.95 -27.27
CA THR A 39 -8.45 -7.26 -27.04
C THR A 39 -9.45 -7.48 -28.17
N SER A 40 -8.98 -7.77 -29.39
CA SER A 40 -9.87 -8.11 -30.52
C SER A 40 -10.56 -9.46 -30.34
N ILE A 41 -9.98 -10.37 -29.54
CA ILE A 41 -10.54 -11.69 -29.24
C ILE A 41 -11.51 -11.60 -28.05
N TYR A 42 -11.07 -10.99 -26.95
CA TYR A 42 -11.80 -11.00 -25.68
C TYR A 42 -12.69 -9.77 -25.44
N ARG A 43 -12.52 -8.69 -26.23
CA ARG A 43 -13.24 -7.41 -26.11
C ARG A 43 -13.19 -6.78 -24.70
N ILE A 44 -12.11 -7.05 -23.98
CA ILE A 44 -11.85 -6.52 -22.65
C ILE A 44 -10.45 -5.90 -22.70
N ASP A 45 -10.31 -4.66 -22.23
CA ASP A 45 -9.01 -3.99 -22.16
C ASP A 45 -8.41 -4.00 -20.76
N ARG A 46 -9.23 -4.20 -19.73
CA ARG A 46 -8.84 -4.10 -18.33
C ARG A 46 -9.68 -5.02 -17.46
N ILE A 47 -9.03 -5.68 -16.50
CA ILE A 47 -9.66 -6.42 -15.41
C ILE A 47 -9.23 -5.77 -14.11
N SER A 48 -10.18 -5.40 -13.25
CA SER A 48 -9.92 -4.82 -11.94
C SER A 48 -10.79 -5.48 -10.89
N ARG A 49 -10.17 -6.15 -9.91
CA ARG A 49 -10.84 -6.95 -8.87
C ARG A 49 -10.02 -6.92 -7.58
N PHE A 50 -10.58 -7.48 -6.50
CA PHE A 50 -9.77 -7.77 -5.33
C PHE A 50 -8.74 -8.86 -5.67
N VAL A 51 -7.59 -8.82 -5.01
CA VAL A 51 -6.48 -9.74 -5.28
C VAL A 51 -6.92 -11.21 -5.13
N GLY A 52 -7.71 -11.53 -4.11
CA GLY A 52 -8.21 -12.88 -3.85
C GLY A 52 -9.14 -13.44 -4.95
N ASP A 53 -9.81 -12.57 -5.70
CA ASP A 53 -10.72 -12.98 -6.80
C ASP A 53 -9.98 -13.61 -7.99
N PHE A 54 -8.64 -13.46 -8.06
CA PHE A 54 -7.83 -14.05 -9.12
C PHE A 54 -7.41 -15.50 -8.84
N TYR A 55 -7.76 -16.07 -7.68
CA TYR A 55 -7.43 -17.47 -7.35
C TYR A 55 -8.05 -18.46 -8.36
N PRO A 56 -7.31 -19.50 -8.81
CA PRO A 56 -5.95 -19.90 -8.43
C PRO A 56 -4.83 -19.29 -9.28
N TRP A 57 -5.14 -18.38 -10.21
CA TRP A 57 -4.22 -17.84 -11.21
C TRP A 57 -3.67 -16.44 -10.88
N GLN A 58 -3.71 -16.09 -9.60
CA GLN A 58 -3.29 -14.80 -9.08
C GLN A 58 -1.84 -14.50 -9.49
N PRO A 59 -1.56 -13.31 -10.08
CA PRO A 59 -0.20 -12.89 -10.31
C PRO A 59 0.52 -12.69 -8.99
N TRP A 60 1.84 -12.78 -9.04
CA TRP A 60 2.68 -12.34 -7.93
C TRP A 60 2.33 -10.90 -7.55
N THR A 61 2.09 -10.66 -6.27
CA THR A 61 1.87 -9.33 -5.70
C THR A 61 2.93 -9.00 -4.65
N PRO A 62 3.50 -7.78 -4.69
CA PRO A 62 4.38 -7.30 -3.64
C PRO A 62 3.58 -7.02 -2.36
N ARG A 63 4.18 -7.32 -1.20
CA ARG A 63 3.58 -7.09 0.11
C ARG A 63 4.33 -5.99 0.86
N PRO A 64 3.73 -4.81 1.10
CA PRO A 64 4.37 -3.76 1.86
C PRO A 64 4.44 -4.15 3.34
N GLN A 65 5.55 -3.77 3.99
CA GLN A 65 5.71 -3.81 5.43
C GLN A 65 6.05 -2.42 5.93
N PHE A 66 5.43 -2.00 7.03
CA PHE A 66 5.65 -0.70 7.61
C PHE A 66 6.52 -0.83 8.87
N ARG A 67 7.71 -0.25 8.85
CA ARG A 67 8.63 -0.29 9.99
C ARG A 67 8.23 0.71 11.04
N HIS A 68 8.26 0.27 12.30
CA HIS A 68 7.96 1.07 13.49
C HIS A 68 6.52 1.61 13.56
N ALA A 69 5.65 1.28 12.59
CA ALA A 69 4.23 1.59 12.66
C ALA A 69 3.44 0.37 13.14
N VAL A 70 2.26 0.62 13.71
CA VAL A 70 1.35 -0.43 14.19
C VAL A 70 0.08 -0.40 13.34
N HIS A 71 -0.33 -1.55 12.81
CA HIS A 71 -1.59 -1.64 12.09
C HIS A 71 -2.79 -1.44 13.02
N LEU A 72 -3.64 -0.48 12.65
CA LEU A 72 -4.92 -0.26 13.30
C LEU A 72 -5.90 -1.35 12.87
N GLY A 73 -6.79 -1.77 13.78
CA GLY A 73 -7.80 -2.80 13.49
C GLY A 73 -7.33 -4.26 13.58
N ILE A 74 -6.02 -4.52 13.76
CA ILE A 74 -5.48 -5.89 13.86
C ILE A 74 -6.14 -6.73 14.98
N LYS A 75 -6.60 -6.08 16.05
CA LYS A 75 -7.29 -6.73 17.18
C LYS A 75 -8.63 -7.37 16.80
N GLY A 76 -9.21 -7.02 15.65
CA GLY A 76 -10.43 -7.62 15.12
C GLY A 76 -10.21 -9.01 14.50
N PHE A 77 -8.96 -9.43 14.32
CA PHE A 77 -8.57 -10.68 13.70
C PHE A 77 -8.01 -11.64 14.75
N GLN A 78 -8.10 -12.95 14.48
CA GLN A 78 -7.62 -13.98 15.41
C GLN A 78 -6.09 -13.97 15.54
N ASN A 79 -5.39 -13.61 14.47
CA ASN A 79 -3.94 -13.53 14.44
C ASN A 79 -3.45 -12.58 13.32
N SER A 80 -2.17 -12.22 13.35
CA SER A 80 -1.57 -11.30 12.38
C SER A 80 -1.62 -11.82 10.94
N ARG A 81 -1.52 -13.14 10.75
CA ARG A 81 -1.55 -13.75 9.41
C ARG A 81 -2.93 -13.60 8.76
N GLU A 82 -4.01 -13.73 9.53
CA GLU A 82 -5.37 -13.51 9.04
C GLU A 82 -5.56 -12.05 8.61
N PHE A 83 -5.08 -11.10 9.42
CA PHE A 83 -5.08 -9.67 9.05
C PHE A 83 -4.26 -9.41 7.78
N GLU A 84 -3.07 -10.01 7.67
CA GLU A 84 -2.23 -9.88 6.47
C GLU A 84 -2.93 -10.47 5.24
N THR A 85 -3.59 -11.63 5.35
CA THR A 85 -4.38 -12.20 4.25
C THR A 85 -5.50 -11.24 3.85
N PHE A 86 -6.30 -10.77 4.81
CA PHE A 86 -7.36 -9.81 4.54
C PHE A 86 -6.82 -8.55 3.83
N GLN A 87 -5.74 -7.95 4.34
CA GLN A 87 -5.16 -6.74 3.77
C GLN A 87 -4.68 -6.98 2.32
N ASN A 88 -3.98 -8.09 2.08
CA ASN A 88 -3.34 -8.35 0.78
C ASN A 88 -4.28 -8.98 -0.26
N GLU A 89 -5.34 -9.67 0.16
CA GLU A 89 -6.21 -10.45 -0.74
C GLU A 89 -7.61 -9.87 -0.84
N GLU A 90 -8.20 -9.42 0.27
CA GLU A 90 -9.60 -8.98 0.32
C GLU A 90 -9.74 -7.44 0.28
N ALA A 91 -8.77 -6.71 0.83
CA ALA A 91 -8.79 -5.25 0.85
C ALA A 91 -7.99 -4.63 -0.31
N SER A 92 -7.05 -5.38 -0.88
CA SER A 92 -6.19 -4.89 -1.96
C SER A 92 -6.84 -5.05 -3.33
N GLN A 93 -6.73 -4.01 -4.16
CA GLN A 93 -7.27 -4.01 -5.51
C GLN A 93 -6.15 -4.21 -6.53
N LEU A 94 -6.34 -5.17 -7.42
CA LEU A 94 -5.42 -5.48 -8.51
C LEU A 94 -6.09 -5.21 -9.85
N THR A 95 -5.41 -4.41 -10.67
CA THR A 95 -5.82 -4.04 -12.02
C THR A 95 -4.79 -4.55 -13.01
N ILE A 96 -5.24 -5.29 -14.01
CA ILE A 96 -4.42 -5.81 -15.12
C ILE A 96 -4.99 -5.22 -16.41
N ASP A 97 -4.15 -4.56 -17.18
CA ASP A 97 -4.46 -4.09 -18.53
C ASP A 97 -4.05 -5.14 -19.57
N SER A 98 -4.70 -5.14 -20.73
CA SER A 98 -4.50 -6.12 -21.80
C SER A 98 -3.08 -6.17 -22.36
N ASN A 99 -2.30 -5.11 -22.19
CA ASN A 99 -0.88 -5.05 -22.55
C ASN A 99 0.06 -5.69 -21.50
N GLY A 100 -0.50 -6.27 -20.43
CA GLY A 100 0.24 -6.86 -19.32
C GLY A 100 0.73 -5.86 -18.28
N SER A 101 0.31 -4.59 -18.36
CA SER A 101 0.52 -3.61 -17.28
C SER A 101 -0.34 -4.01 -16.07
N ILE A 102 0.26 -3.98 -14.89
CA ILE A 102 -0.37 -4.36 -13.63
C ILE A 102 -0.22 -3.21 -12.65
N ALA A 103 -1.32 -2.84 -12.01
CA ALA A 103 -1.39 -1.88 -10.91
C ALA A 103 -2.04 -2.54 -9.70
N LEU A 104 -1.40 -2.45 -8.55
CA LEU A 104 -1.90 -2.93 -7.26
C LEU A 104 -2.00 -1.76 -6.29
N SER A 105 -3.15 -1.65 -5.62
CA SER A 105 -3.39 -0.71 -4.52
C SER A 105 -3.59 -1.51 -3.25
N VAL A 106 -2.72 -1.29 -2.25
CA VAL A 106 -2.78 -1.93 -0.93
C VAL A 106 -3.12 -0.87 0.11
N PRO A 107 -4.33 -0.89 0.69
CA PRO A 107 -4.72 0.08 1.70
C PRO A 107 -3.96 -0.16 3.01
N PHE A 108 -3.72 0.91 3.77
CA PHE A 108 -3.16 0.83 5.12
C PHE A 108 -3.88 1.78 6.07
N SER A 109 -3.95 1.35 7.33
CA SER A 109 -4.36 2.16 8.49
C SER A 109 -3.33 1.91 9.58
N LEU A 110 -2.56 2.95 9.93
CA LEU A 110 -1.35 2.80 10.72
C LEU A 110 -1.28 3.85 11.81
N ARG A 111 -0.93 3.42 13.03
CA ARG A 111 -0.37 4.31 14.05
C ARG A 111 1.12 4.46 13.80
N VAL A 112 1.55 5.68 13.51
CA VAL A 112 2.94 6.03 13.22
C VAL A 112 3.51 6.79 14.42
N PRO A 113 4.63 6.35 15.01
CA PRO A 113 5.30 7.12 16.05
C PRO A 113 5.88 8.40 15.45
N CYS A 114 5.69 9.51 16.15
CA CYS A 114 6.14 10.83 15.74
C CYS A 114 6.67 11.60 16.94
N ASN A 115 7.97 11.85 16.95
CA ASN A 115 8.64 12.50 18.06
C ASN A 115 8.34 14.01 18.05
N PHE A 116 7.39 14.43 18.88
CA PHE A 116 6.90 15.80 18.92
C PHE A 116 7.84 16.73 19.69
N ARG A 117 7.95 17.96 19.20
CA ARG A 117 8.80 19.01 19.80
C ARG A 117 7.99 20.23 20.22
N PHE A 118 7.61 20.29 21.50
CA PHE A 118 6.74 21.33 22.04
C PHE A 118 7.44 22.66 22.39
N LEU A 119 8.57 22.99 21.76
CA LEU A 119 9.36 24.17 22.10
C LEU A 119 8.63 25.50 21.82
N SER A 120 7.75 25.51 20.82
CA SER A 120 6.99 26.69 20.37
C SER A 120 5.48 26.48 20.41
N PHE A 121 4.99 25.53 21.22
CA PHE A 121 3.56 25.24 21.33
C PHE A 121 2.75 26.53 21.61
N PRO A 122 1.62 26.78 20.92
CA PRO A 122 0.92 25.90 19.95
C PRO A 122 1.31 26.14 18.48
N HIS A 123 2.44 26.78 18.22
CA HIS A 123 2.96 27.12 16.89
C HIS A 123 4.17 26.24 16.53
N ASP A 124 4.15 25.00 16.97
CA ASP A 124 5.14 23.97 16.67
C ASP A 124 4.84 23.28 15.34
N GLU A 125 5.90 22.86 14.66
CA GLU A 125 5.85 22.08 13.42
C GLU A 125 6.50 20.71 13.66
N HIS A 126 5.82 19.64 13.25
CA HIS A 126 6.28 18.27 13.47
C HIS A 126 6.46 17.53 12.14
N ILE A 127 7.48 16.67 12.07
CA ILE A 127 7.76 15.84 10.90
C ILE A 127 7.63 14.37 11.30
N CYS A 128 6.56 13.73 10.88
CA CYS A 128 6.32 12.31 11.09
C CYS A 128 6.79 11.52 9.86
N THR A 129 7.53 10.42 10.07
CA THR A 129 8.10 9.64 8.96
C THR A 129 7.48 8.26 8.88
N LEU A 130 6.73 8.01 7.80
CA LEU A 130 6.28 6.67 7.43
C LEU A 130 7.38 5.94 6.65
N ARG A 131 7.75 4.72 7.08
CA ARG A 131 8.76 3.90 6.40
C ARG A 131 8.14 2.59 5.92
N MET A 132 8.06 2.45 4.61
CA MET A 132 7.62 1.22 3.96
C MET A 132 8.83 0.47 3.38
N GLN A 133 8.80 -0.86 3.48
CA GLN A 133 9.74 -1.77 2.84
C GLN A 133 8.99 -2.96 2.21
N THR A 134 9.70 -3.76 1.42
CA THR A 134 9.21 -5.08 0.99
C THR A 134 10.23 -6.14 1.39
N GLU A 135 9.82 -7.40 1.52
CA GLU A 135 10.74 -8.50 1.86
C GLU A 135 11.70 -8.90 0.73
N TYR A 136 11.46 -8.40 -0.50
CA TYR A 136 12.26 -8.77 -1.66
C TYR A 136 13.59 -8.01 -1.69
N ALA A 137 14.67 -8.75 -1.96
CA ALA A 137 16.01 -8.17 -2.11
C ALA A 137 16.04 -7.16 -3.27
N LEU A 138 16.75 -6.03 -3.08
CA LEU A 138 16.90 -4.97 -4.09
C LEU A 138 17.50 -5.44 -5.43
N LYS A 139 18.19 -6.59 -5.45
CA LYS A 139 18.67 -7.23 -6.69
C LYS A 139 17.54 -7.73 -7.59
N SER A 140 16.35 -7.93 -7.04
CA SER A 140 15.17 -8.45 -7.73
C SER A 140 14.13 -7.38 -8.05
N VAL A 141 14.20 -6.21 -7.39
CA VAL A 141 13.23 -5.11 -7.54
C VAL A 141 13.95 -3.77 -7.46
N VAL A 142 13.87 -2.98 -8.53
CA VAL A 142 14.29 -1.57 -8.53
C VAL A 142 13.07 -0.71 -8.27
N PHE A 143 13.12 0.05 -7.18
CA PHE A 143 12.09 1.01 -6.79
C PHE A 143 12.31 2.33 -7.49
N GLU A 144 11.35 2.71 -8.32
CA GLU A 144 11.25 4.06 -8.87
C GLU A 144 10.03 4.72 -8.24
N ARG A 145 10.18 5.96 -7.78
CA ARG A 145 9.02 6.74 -7.32
C ARG A 145 8.08 6.93 -8.51
N ASP A 146 6.80 6.68 -8.31
CA ASP A 146 5.78 7.02 -9.28
C ASP A 146 5.29 8.45 -9.04
N ASP A 147 5.82 9.40 -9.80
CA ASP A 147 5.44 10.82 -9.67
C ASP A 147 3.98 11.10 -10.10
N SER A 148 3.30 10.14 -10.73
CA SER A 148 1.85 10.23 -11.02
C SER A 148 0.97 9.95 -9.81
N ILE A 149 1.55 9.44 -8.73
CA ILE A 149 0.86 9.12 -7.48
C ILE A 149 1.32 10.19 -6.49
N VAL A 150 0.52 11.24 -6.40
CA VAL A 150 0.78 12.41 -5.56
C VAL A 150 -0.18 12.33 -4.38
N ASP A 151 0.35 12.58 -3.17
CA ASP A 151 -0.48 13.05 -2.06
C ASP A 151 -1.18 14.34 -2.54
N VAL A 152 -2.51 14.39 -2.44
CA VAL A 152 -3.26 15.64 -2.65
C VAL A 152 -3.15 16.50 -1.41
#